data_AF-A0A847QJ64-F1
#
_entry.id   AF-A0A847QJ64-F1
#
_cell.length_a   1.000
_cell.length_b   1.000
_cell.length_c   1.000
_cell.angle_alpha   90.00
_cell.angle_beta   90.00
_cell.angle_gamma   90.00
#
_symmetry.space_group_name_H-M   'P 1'
#
loop_
_entity.id
_entity.type
_entity.pdbx_description
1 polymer ?
#
loop_
_entity_poly.entity_id
_entity_poly.type
_entity_poly.pdbx_seq_one_letter_code
_entity_poly.pdbx_strand_id
1 'polypeptide(L)'
;MKLKETKQLKLYNVIFPIWFLLFFPPVILVTLLGNFIIDSLVLLACFFLFKLAVEQKNFKEFYKACIVKVWLFGFLADIAGAAILFILGILGDSYGLPYDLISAINYDPFSNPVAVILICLAMLVAAAIIFVLNYKITFKEQIKEKSLRLKVAITIALVTMPWTFLLPTKWFYY
;
A
#
# COMPACT_ATOMS: atom_id res chain seq x y z
N MET A 1 5.10 -19.05 -50.92
CA MET A 1 4.84 -19.93 -49.77
C MET A 1 5.27 -19.17 -48.52
N LYS A 2 4.30 -18.65 -47.75
CA LYS A 2 4.58 -17.90 -46.51
C LYS A 2 4.98 -18.92 -45.43
N LEU A 3 6.26 -18.93 -45.05
CA LEU A 3 6.67 -19.57 -43.80
C LEU A 3 6.10 -18.71 -42.67
N LYS A 4 4.99 -19.18 -42.10
CA LYS A 4 4.43 -18.65 -40.87
C LYS A 4 5.44 -19.02 -39.80
N GLU A 5 6.35 -18.09 -39.47
CA GLU A 5 7.21 -18.24 -38.30
C GLU A 5 6.30 -18.57 -37.13
N THR A 6 6.45 -19.80 -36.62
CA THR A 6 5.92 -20.19 -35.34
C THR A 6 6.52 -19.22 -34.34
N LYS A 7 5.74 -18.22 -33.91
CA LYS A 7 6.02 -17.46 -32.70
C LYS A 7 6.29 -18.50 -31.63
N GLN A 8 7.57 -18.74 -31.34
CA GLN A 8 7.95 -19.51 -30.19
C GLN A 8 7.34 -18.75 -29.03
N LEU A 9 6.30 -19.31 -28.43
CA LEU A 9 5.80 -18.90 -27.14
C LEU A 9 6.97 -19.16 -26.18
N LYS A 10 7.88 -18.18 -26.07
CA LYS A 10 8.80 -18.11 -24.96
C LYS A 10 7.89 -18.05 -23.74
N LEU A 11 7.80 -19.18 -23.04
CA LEU A 11 7.29 -19.23 -21.68
C LEU A 11 8.19 -18.28 -20.89
N TYR A 12 7.82 -17.00 -20.86
CA TYR A 12 8.37 -16.07 -19.90
C TYR A 12 8.12 -16.70 -18.55
N ASN A 13 9.17 -16.81 -17.73
CA ASN A 13 8.98 -17.02 -16.31
C ASN A 13 8.02 -15.92 -15.85
N VAL A 14 6.77 -16.27 -15.54
CA VAL A 14 5.80 -15.33 -14.99
C VAL A 14 6.28 -15.04 -13.58
N ILE A 15 7.18 -14.07 -13.45
CA ILE A 15 7.65 -13.58 -12.16
C ILE A 15 6.58 -12.62 -11.68
N PHE A 16 5.80 -13.07 -10.71
CA PHE A 16 4.84 -12.20 -10.06
C PHE A 16 5.58 -11.18 -9.20
N PRO A 17 5.20 -9.90 -9.25
CA PRO A 17 5.77 -8.89 -8.38
C PRO A 17 5.54 -9.21 -6.92
N ILE A 18 6.50 -8.86 -6.06
CA ILE A 18 6.38 -9.09 -4.61
C ILE A 18 5.13 -8.43 -4.04
N TRP A 19 4.81 -7.20 -4.46
CA TRP A 19 3.63 -6.47 -4.01
C TRP A 19 2.32 -7.21 -4.34
N PHE A 20 2.27 -7.99 -5.42
CA PHE A 20 1.11 -8.80 -5.78
C PHE A 20 1.04 -10.07 -4.93
N LEU A 21 2.19 -10.71 -4.68
CA LEU A 21 2.29 -11.90 -3.85
C LEU A 21 1.84 -11.67 -2.40
N LEU A 22 2.00 -10.43 -1.89
CA LEU A 22 1.54 -10.05 -0.55
C LEU A 22 0.02 -10.23 -0.36
N PHE A 23 -0.77 -10.31 -1.43
CA PHE A 23 -2.21 -10.54 -1.38
C PHE A 23 -2.62 -12.01 -1.60
N PHE A 24 -1.66 -12.92 -1.82
CA PHE A 24 -1.97 -14.32 -2.12
C PHE A 24 -1.83 -15.23 -0.88
N PRO A 25 -2.72 -16.22 -0.66
CA PRO A 25 -2.53 -17.20 0.41
C PRO A 25 -1.28 -18.08 0.20
N PRO A 26 -0.52 -18.41 1.27
CA PRO A 26 -0.73 -18.03 2.67
C PRO A 26 -0.09 -16.68 3.07
N VAL A 27 0.68 -16.04 2.18
CA VAL A 27 1.47 -14.82 2.44
C VAL A 27 0.60 -13.66 2.96
N ILE A 28 -0.63 -13.53 2.45
CA ILE A 28 -1.59 -12.52 2.90
C ILE A 28 -1.82 -12.52 4.42
N LEU A 29 -1.73 -13.68 5.09
CA LEU A 29 -1.87 -13.75 6.55
C LEU A 29 -0.73 -13.01 7.26
N VAL A 30 0.48 -13.10 6.72
CA VAL A 30 1.66 -12.37 7.21
C VAL A 30 1.50 -10.88 6.95
N THR A 31 1.02 -10.49 5.76
CA THR A 31 0.75 -9.08 5.40
C THR A 31 -0.27 -8.46 6.35
N LEU A 32 -1.39 -9.15 6.59
CA LEU A 32 -2.45 -8.69 7.48
C LEU A 32 -1.96 -8.52 8.92
N LEU A 33 -1.18 -9.49 9.43
CA LEU A 33 -0.61 -9.43 10.77
C LEU A 33 0.44 -8.30 10.89
N GLY A 34 1.33 -8.18 9.90
CA GLY A 34 2.34 -7.13 9.82
C GLY A 34 1.72 -5.74 9.82
N ASN A 35 0.74 -5.51 8.95
CA ASN A 35 0.01 -4.24 8.90
C ASN A 35 -0.66 -3.94 10.24
N PHE A 36 -1.32 -4.92 10.87
CA PHE A 36 -1.95 -4.73 12.18
C PHE A 36 -0.95 -4.30 13.26
N ILE A 37 0.26 -4.89 13.27
CA ILE A 37 1.33 -4.51 14.19
C ILE A 37 1.79 -3.07 13.93
N ILE A 38 2.04 -2.71 12.66
CA ILE A 38 2.46 -1.35 12.30
C ILE A 38 1.38 -0.33 12.69
N ASP A 39 0.11 -0.55 12.33
CA ASP A 39 -1.00 0.34 12.70
C ASP A 39 -1.09 0.53 14.22
N SER A 40 -0.88 -0.55 14.98
CA SER A 40 -0.87 -0.50 16.44
C SER A 40 0.27 0.38 16.98
N LEU A 41 1.47 0.22 16.43
CA LEU A 41 2.64 1.03 16.81
C LEU A 41 2.44 2.50 16.44
N VAL A 42 1.87 2.80 15.28
CA VAL A 42 1.63 4.18 14.84
C VAL A 42 0.54 4.85 15.68
N LEU A 43 -0.54 4.13 16.03
CA LEU A 43 -1.55 4.65 16.95
C LEU A 43 -0.99 4.94 18.34
N LEU A 44 -0.12 4.05 18.86
CA LEU A 44 0.59 4.25 20.12
C LEU A 44 1.48 5.50 20.04
N ALA A 45 2.29 5.63 18.98
CA ALA A 45 3.16 6.78 18.76
C ALA A 45 2.34 8.08 18.65
N CYS A 46 1.26 8.09 17.88
CA CYS A 46 0.38 9.25 17.74
C CYS A 46 -0.24 9.66 19.09
N PHE A 47 -0.64 8.69 19.92
CA PHE A 47 -1.21 8.97 21.24
C PHE A 47 -0.25 9.79 22.12
N PHE A 48 1.03 9.42 22.15
CA PHE A 48 2.04 10.12 22.96
C PHE A 48 2.57 11.39 22.30
N LEU A 49 2.91 11.35 21.01
CA LEU A 49 3.49 12.49 20.29
C LEU A 49 2.53 13.69 20.25
N PHE A 50 1.23 13.42 20.09
CA PHE A 50 0.21 14.45 20.00
C PHE A 50 -0.52 14.70 21.32
N LYS A 51 -0.05 14.10 22.43
CA LYS A 51 -0.62 14.28 23.78
C LYS A 51 -2.14 14.06 23.83
N LEU A 52 -2.62 13.02 23.14
CA LEU A 52 -4.05 12.71 23.05
C LEU A 52 -4.69 12.36 24.40
N ALA A 53 -3.88 12.09 25.43
CA ALA A 53 -4.34 11.94 26.81
C ALA A 53 -5.07 13.18 27.39
N VAL A 54 -4.96 14.35 26.75
CA VAL A 54 -5.73 15.54 27.15
C VAL A 54 -7.21 15.41 26.74
N GLU A 55 -7.50 14.81 25.58
CA GLU A 55 -8.88 14.59 25.12
C GLU A 55 -9.44 13.21 25.54
N GLN A 56 -8.57 12.22 25.72
CA GLN A 56 -8.94 10.83 25.96
C GLN A 56 -8.65 10.41 27.40
N LYS A 57 -9.56 9.63 28.00
CA LYS A 57 -9.38 9.10 29.36
C LYS A 57 -8.16 8.17 29.46
N ASN A 58 -7.92 7.37 28.43
CA ASN A 58 -7.01 6.23 28.47
C ASN A 58 -6.65 5.76 27.04
N PHE A 59 -5.38 5.41 26.81
CA PHE A 59 -4.91 4.82 25.55
C PHE A 59 -5.70 3.58 25.12
N LYS A 60 -6.02 2.66 26.04
CA LYS A 60 -6.71 1.40 25.76
C LYS A 60 -8.10 1.61 25.17
N GLU A 61 -8.83 2.63 25.63
CA GLU A 61 -10.16 2.96 25.11
C GLU A 61 -10.04 3.54 23.69
N PHE A 62 -9.15 4.51 23.51
CA PHE A 62 -8.85 5.10 22.21
C PHE A 62 -8.39 4.04 21.18
N TYR A 63 -7.46 3.18 21.58
CA TYR A 63 -6.91 2.11 20.78
C TYR A 63 -8.00 1.13 20.32
N LYS A 64 -8.81 0.62 21.24
CA LYS A 64 -9.89 -0.33 20.90
C LYS A 64 -10.93 0.29 19.97
N ALA A 65 -11.21 1.58 20.11
CA ALA A 65 -12.13 2.30 19.24
C ALA A 65 -11.58 2.51 17.81
N CYS A 66 -10.25 2.61 17.67
CA CYS A 66 -9.61 2.96 16.41
C CYS A 66 -9.04 1.76 15.64
N ILE A 67 -8.35 0.84 16.30
CA ILE A 67 -7.40 -0.08 15.66
C ILE A 67 -8.02 -0.91 14.52
N VAL A 68 -9.19 -1.50 14.74
CA VAL A 68 -9.85 -2.33 13.71
C VAL A 68 -10.23 -1.51 12.49
N LYS A 69 -10.70 -0.27 12.69
CA LYS A 69 -11.07 0.64 11.59
C LYS A 69 -9.81 1.10 10.84
N VAL A 70 -8.76 1.53 11.56
CA VAL A 70 -7.48 1.96 10.95
C VAL A 70 -6.91 0.84 10.09
N TRP A 71 -6.81 -0.37 10.66
CA TRP A 71 -6.26 -1.53 9.97
C TRP A 71 -7.07 -1.93 8.74
N LEU A 72 -8.40 -1.99 8.86
CA LEU A 72 -9.27 -2.32 7.72
C LEU A 72 -9.15 -1.26 6.61
N PHE A 73 -9.13 0.03 6.96
CA PHE A 73 -8.98 1.11 5.99
C PHE A 73 -7.60 1.14 5.35
N GLY A 74 -6.55 0.82 6.10
CA GLY A 74 -5.19 0.60 5.59
C GLY A 74 -5.18 -0.49 4.53
N PHE A 75 -5.67 -1.68 4.87
CA PHE A 75 -5.70 -2.81 3.95
C PHE A 75 -6.57 -2.56 2.70
N LEU A 76 -7.72 -1.88 2.84
CA LEU A 76 -8.53 -1.47 1.69
C LEU A 76 -7.80 -0.49 0.77
N ALA A 77 -7.03 0.42 1.33
CA ALA A 77 -6.22 1.35 0.56
C ALA A 77 -5.06 0.65 -0.15
N ASP A 78 -4.45 -0.34 0.50
CA ASP A 78 -3.41 -1.19 -0.12
C ASP A 78 -3.97 -1.91 -1.35
N ILE A 79 -5.19 -2.48 -1.26
CA ILE A 79 -5.86 -3.09 -2.42
C ILE A 79 -6.06 -2.07 -3.55
N ALA A 80 -6.48 -0.84 -3.24
CA ALA A 80 -6.68 0.19 -4.24
C ALA A 80 -5.37 0.59 -4.95
N GLY A 81 -4.28 0.75 -4.18
CA GLY A 81 -2.96 1.01 -4.75
C GLY A 81 -2.43 -0.17 -5.56
N ALA A 82 -2.60 -1.40 -5.07
CA ALA A 82 -2.21 -2.61 -5.80
C ALA A 82 -3.01 -2.80 -7.09
N ALA A 83 -4.29 -2.41 -7.12
CA ALA A 83 -5.11 -2.45 -8.33
C ALA A 83 -4.57 -1.51 -9.42
N ILE A 84 -4.06 -0.34 -9.05
CA ILE A 84 -3.39 0.58 -9.99
C ILE A 84 -2.14 -0.10 -10.56
N LEU A 85 -1.30 -0.69 -9.70
CA LEU A 85 -0.10 -1.40 -10.16
C LEU A 85 -0.44 -2.65 -10.97
N PHE A 86 -1.55 -3.32 -10.69
CA PHE A 86 -2.03 -4.43 -11.48
C PHE A 86 -2.39 -4.00 -12.90
N ILE A 87 -3.10 -2.88 -13.05
CA ILE A 87 -3.44 -2.33 -14.37
C ILE A 87 -2.18 -1.92 -15.14
N LEU A 88 -1.25 -1.22 -14.50
CA LEU A 88 -0.04 -0.71 -15.16
C LEU A 88 1.03 -1.77 -15.40
N GLY A 89 1.24 -2.66 -14.43
CA GLY A 89 2.28 -3.68 -14.45
C GLY A 89 1.84 -4.99 -15.10
N ILE A 90 0.66 -5.52 -14.76
CA ILE A 90 0.22 -6.83 -15.28
C ILE A 90 -0.56 -6.68 -16.57
N LEU A 91 -1.48 -5.71 -16.65
CA LEU A 91 -2.27 -5.45 -17.85
C LEU A 91 -1.63 -4.42 -18.80
N GLY A 92 -0.45 -3.89 -18.44
CA GLY A 92 0.20 -2.79 -19.16
C GLY A 92 0.46 -3.06 -20.64
N ASP A 93 0.78 -4.31 -21.00
CA ASP A 93 1.02 -4.71 -22.39
C ASP A 93 -0.24 -4.55 -23.25
N SER A 94 -1.42 -4.83 -22.67
CA SER A 94 -2.72 -4.61 -23.34
C SER A 94 -3.04 -3.14 -23.56
N TYR A 95 -2.42 -2.24 -22.78
CA TYR A 95 -2.52 -0.79 -22.92
C TYR A 95 -1.37 -0.18 -23.74
N GLY A 96 -0.49 -1.00 -24.31
CA GLY A 96 0.64 -0.56 -25.14
C GLY A 96 1.77 0.10 -24.36
N LEU A 97 1.91 -0.19 -23.06
CA LEU A 97 3.03 0.31 -22.27
C LEU A 97 4.34 -0.35 -22.71
N PRO A 98 5.47 0.39 -22.71
CA PRO A 98 6.77 -0.18 -23.03
C PRO A 98 7.16 -1.32 -22.08
N TYR A 99 7.79 -2.37 -22.62
CA TYR A 99 8.18 -3.55 -21.85
C TYR A 99 9.16 -3.22 -20.72
N ASP A 100 10.09 -2.29 -20.93
CA ASP A 100 11.03 -1.82 -19.92
C ASP A 100 10.32 -1.16 -18.73
N LEU A 101 9.25 -0.40 -18.98
CA LEU A 101 8.42 0.19 -17.94
C LEU A 101 7.62 -0.87 -17.16
N ILE A 102 6.99 -1.80 -17.87
CA ILE A 102 6.26 -2.93 -17.27
C ILE A 102 7.20 -3.78 -16.41
N SER A 103 8.37 -4.11 -16.94
CA SER A 103 9.40 -4.88 -16.25
C SER A 103 9.90 -4.14 -15.02
N ALA A 104 10.10 -2.82 -15.08
CA ALA A 104 10.48 -2.02 -13.92
C ALA A 104 9.40 -2.04 -12.83
N ILE A 105 8.12 -1.86 -13.18
CA ILE A 105 7.01 -1.89 -12.19
C ILE A 105 6.92 -3.25 -11.48
N ASN A 106 7.16 -4.35 -12.20
CA ASN A 106 6.98 -5.69 -11.65
C ASN A 106 8.24 -6.29 -11.01
N TYR A 107 9.43 -5.90 -11.46
CA TYR A 107 10.68 -6.58 -11.10
C TYR A 107 11.69 -5.71 -10.35
N ASP A 108 11.94 -4.49 -10.86
CA ASP A 108 12.90 -3.56 -10.28
C ASP A 108 12.47 -2.10 -10.50
N PRO A 109 11.71 -1.51 -9.56
CA PRO A 109 11.18 -0.16 -9.67
C PRO A 109 12.25 0.89 -9.99
N PHE A 110 13.46 0.69 -9.48
CA PHE A 110 14.56 1.64 -9.59
C PHE A 110 15.32 1.56 -10.93
N SER A 111 14.98 0.59 -11.78
CA SER A 111 15.56 0.48 -13.12
C SER A 111 15.00 1.52 -14.10
N ASN A 112 13.84 2.12 -13.80
CA ASN A 112 13.22 3.14 -14.64
C ASN A 112 12.60 4.25 -13.76
N PRO A 113 12.99 5.53 -13.92
CA PRO A 113 12.46 6.63 -13.10
C PRO A 113 10.95 6.83 -13.27
N VAL A 114 10.39 6.53 -14.44
CA VAL A 114 8.94 6.61 -14.68
C VAL A 114 8.20 5.55 -13.86
N ALA A 115 8.76 4.35 -13.70
CA ALA A 115 8.17 3.31 -12.84
C ALA A 115 8.08 3.78 -11.38
N VAL A 116 9.16 4.37 -10.85
CA VAL A 116 9.17 4.94 -9.49
C VAL A 116 8.07 5.99 -9.33
N ILE A 117 7.92 6.91 -10.30
CA ILE A 117 6.87 7.94 -10.26
C ILE A 117 5.48 7.30 -10.23
N LEU A 118 5.21 6.31 -11.11
CA LEU A 118 3.92 5.64 -11.16
C LEU A 118 3.61 4.85 -9.87
N ILE A 119 4.61 4.19 -9.30
CA ILE A 119 4.46 3.49 -8.02
C ILE A 119 4.19 4.47 -6.88
N CYS A 120 4.94 5.57 -6.82
CA CYS A 120 4.69 6.64 -5.85
C CYS A 120 3.29 7.23 -6.01
N LEU A 121 2.77 7.41 -7.24
CA LEU A 121 1.39 7.85 -7.46
C LEU A 121 0.38 6.84 -6.93
N ALA A 122 0.57 5.54 -7.17
CA ALA A 122 -0.29 4.50 -6.62
C ALA A 122 -0.27 4.50 -5.08
N MET A 123 0.90 4.66 -4.47
CA MET A 123 1.07 4.79 -3.02
C MET A 123 0.40 6.06 -2.47
N LEU A 124 0.49 7.19 -3.17
CA LEU A 124 -0.16 8.44 -2.78
C LEU A 124 -1.69 8.33 -2.84
N VAL A 125 -2.24 7.59 -3.82
CA VAL A 125 -3.67 7.29 -3.87
C VAL A 125 -4.08 6.45 -2.65
N ALA A 126 -3.32 5.42 -2.30
CA ALA A 126 -3.56 4.64 -1.09
C ALA A 126 -3.49 5.54 0.17
N ALA A 127 -2.45 6.35 0.33
CA ALA A 127 -2.30 7.29 1.44
C ALA A 127 -3.49 8.26 1.54
N ALA A 128 -3.98 8.78 0.41
CA ALA A 128 -5.15 9.66 0.37
C ALA A 128 -6.42 8.94 0.86
N ILE A 129 -6.62 7.67 0.48
CA ILE A 129 -7.74 6.84 0.97
C ILE A 129 -7.62 6.63 2.48
N ILE A 130 -6.44 6.23 2.97
CA ILE A 130 -6.17 6.04 4.41
C ILE A 130 -6.49 7.32 5.19
N PHE A 131 -6.00 8.46 4.70
CA PHE A 131 -6.23 9.76 5.30
C PHE A 131 -7.71 10.10 5.36
N VAL A 132 -8.43 10.02 4.23
CA VAL A 132 -9.83 10.42 4.14
C VAL A 132 -10.70 9.56 5.04
N LEU A 133 -10.53 8.23 4.99
CA LEU A 133 -11.32 7.30 5.80
C LEU A 133 -11.06 7.50 7.30
N ASN A 134 -9.80 7.60 7.71
CA ASN A 134 -9.49 7.77 9.13
C ASN A 134 -9.86 9.17 9.64
N TYR A 135 -9.66 10.24 8.86
CA TYR A 135 -10.04 11.59 9.28
C TYR A 135 -11.56 11.75 9.40
N LYS A 136 -12.33 11.25 8.42
CA LYS A 136 -13.78 11.47 8.35
C LYS A 136 -14.58 10.47 9.19
N ILE A 137 -14.09 9.25 9.37
CA ILE A 137 -14.82 8.16 10.03
C ILE A 137 -14.18 7.84 11.38
N THR A 138 -12.96 7.28 11.40
CA THR A 138 -12.33 6.76 12.63
C THR A 138 -12.11 7.85 13.68
N PHE A 139 -11.34 8.89 13.34
CA PHE A 139 -10.90 9.89 14.29
C PHE A 139 -11.91 11.02 14.50
N LYS A 140 -12.93 11.13 13.65
CA LYS A 140 -14.02 12.11 13.85
C LYS A 140 -14.78 11.85 15.15
N GLU A 141 -14.98 10.57 15.49
CA GLU A 141 -15.67 10.16 16.71
C GLU A 141 -14.79 10.33 17.95
N GLN A 142 -13.47 10.22 17.81
CA GLN A 142 -12.55 10.18 18.93
C GLN A 142 -11.88 11.53 19.21
N ILE A 143 -11.45 12.28 18.18
CA ILE A 143 -10.64 13.50 18.32
C ILE A 143 -11.47 14.71 17.91
N LYS A 144 -11.88 15.53 18.89
CA LYS A 144 -12.77 16.67 18.64
C LYS A 144 -12.03 17.82 18.00
N GLU A 145 -10.80 18.11 18.44
CA GLU A 145 -9.98 19.15 17.85
C GLU A 145 -9.57 18.81 16.41
N LYS A 146 -9.96 19.67 15.46
CA LYS A 146 -9.72 19.43 14.02
C LYS A 146 -8.23 19.41 13.66
N SER A 147 -7.42 20.29 14.27
CA SER A 147 -5.98 20.38 14.03
C SER A 147 -5.27 19.11 14.48
N LEU A 148 -5.62 18.63 15.67
CA LEU A 148 -5.09 17.39 16.23
C LEU A 148 -5.47 16.17 15.38
N ARG A 149 -6.75 16.08 14.99
CA ARG A 149 -7.26 15.03 14.10
C ARG A 149 -6.54 15.00 12.76
N LEU A 150 -6.27 16.17 12.20
CA LEU A 150 -5.55 16.32 10.93
C LEU A 150 -4.13 15.75 11.06
N LYS A 151 -3.39 16.13 12.10
CA LYS A 151 -2.03 15.63 12.36
C LYS A 151 -2.01 14.11 12.49
N VAL A 152 -2.89 13.54 13.31
CA VAL A 152 -2.97 12.08 13.52
C VAL A 152 -3.32 11.36 12.22
N ALA A 153 -4.31 11.85 11.46
CA ALA A 153 -4.70 11.23 10.19
C ALA A 153 -3.59 11.28 9.13
N ILE A 154 -2.86 12.39 9.02
CA ILE A 154 -1.71 12.51 8.11
C ILE A 154 -0.58 11.57 8.52
N THR A 155 -0.24 11.54 9.82
CA THR A 155 0.81 10.64 10.32
C THR A 155 0.49 9.18 10.03
N ILE A 156 -0.75 8.75 10.29
CA ILE A 156 -1.20 7.39 9.96
C ILE A 156 -1.04 7.15 8.45
N ALA A 157 -1.61 8.01 7.61
CA ALA A 157 -1.56 7.85 6.16
C ALA A 157 -0.14 7.76 5.57
N LEU A 158 0.80 8.59 6.04
CA LEU A 158 2.17 8.60 5.54
C LEU A 158 3.02 7.44 6.05
N VAL A 159 2.81 7.04 7.31
CA VAL A 159 3.63 5.96 7.88
C VAL A 159 3.13 4.59 7.40
N THR A 160 1.82 4.43 7.19
CA THR A 160 1.21 3.13 6.88
C THR A 160 0.82 2.94 5.41
N MET A 161 1.11 3.91 4.53
CA MET A 161 1.00 3.69 3.08
C MET A 161 1.86 2.48 2.64
N PRO A 162 1.53 1.82 1.52
CA PRO A 162 2.16 0.56 1.13
C PRO A 162 3.59 0.75 0.59
N TRP A 163 4.54 1.02 1.49
CA TRP A 163 5.96 1.15 1.18
C TRP A 163 6.56 -0.09 0.53
N THR A 164 5.93 -1.25 0.76
CA THR A 164 6.27 -2.53 0.13
C THR A 164 6.15 -2.51 -1.39
N PHE A 165 5.40 -1.58 -1.99
CA PHE A 165 5.28 -1.46 -3.44
C PHE A 165 6.59 -1.04 -4.12
N LEU A 166 7.49 -0.38 -3.39
CA LEU A 166 8.81 -0.02 -3.89
C LEU A 166 9.86 -1.13 -3.72
N LEU A 167 9.52 -2.25 -3.08
CA LEU A 167 10.47 -3.35 -2.88
C LEU A 167 10.78 -4.04 -4.22
N PRO A 168 12.06 -4.09 -4.65
CA PRO A 168 12.43 -4.79 -5.86
C PRO A 168 12.20 -6.29 -5.72
N THR A 169 11.38 -6.86 -6.60
CA THR A 169 11.14 -8.30 -6.67
C THR A 169 12.43 -9.08 -6.92
N LYS A 170 13.41 -8.49 -7.65
CA LYS A 170 14.73 -9.09 -7.88
C LYS A 170 15.50 -9.47 -6.61
N TRP A 171 15.16 -8.92 -5.44
CA TRP A 171 15.80 -9.32 -4.18
C TRP A 171 15.35 -10.69 -3.68
N PHE A 172 14.22 -11.19 -4.19
CA PHE A 172 13.60 -12.44 -3.77
C PHE A 172 13.69 -13.54 -4.83
N TYR A 173 14.06 -13.17 -6.05
CA TYR A 173 14.20 -14.08 -7.20
C TYR A 173 15.66 -14.09 -7.65
N TYR A 174 16.31 -15.24 -7.50
CA TYR A 174 17.70 -15.50 -7.87
C TYR A 174 17.83 -15.93 -9.34
#